data_AF-A0A524C343-F1
#
_entry.id   AF-A0A524C343-F1
#
_cell.length_a   1.000
_cell.length_b   1.000
_cell.length_c   1.000
_cell.angle_alpha   90.00
_cell.angle_beta   90.00
_cell.angle_gamma   90.00
#
_symmetry.space_group_name_H-M   'P 1'
#
loop_
_entity.id
_entity.type
_entity.pdbx_description
1 polymer ?
#
loop_
_entity_poly.entity_id
_entity_poly.type
_entity_poly.pdbx_seq_one_letter_code
_entity_poly.pdbx_strand_id
1 'polypeptide(L)'
;MDGCLEGVLVVKFSPRIKFIAITIDELVLVPIAVIIVYFFARQILVPVILLLIVGSVLFVAAKYYLVYPSLQEGTHPIYKMEGTHAMVISRVTGKEGKIKVGAEIWDARCDGPPIEKGTEVVILSRESLKVRVKPVD
;
A
#
# COMPACT_ATOMS: atom_id res chain seq x y z
N MET A 1 16.65 30.47 -13.65
CA MET A 1 16.98 29.67 -12.45
C MET A 1 16.37 28.31 -12.66
N ASP A 2 17.16 27.51 -13.37
CA ASP A 2 16.89 26.17 -13.84
C ASP A 2 17.01 25.16 -12.68
N GLY A 3 16.19 24.12 -12.70
CA GLY A 3 16.27 23.06 -11.70
C GLY A 3 15.28 21.94 -11.97
N CYS A 4 15.78 20.89 -12.62
CA CYS A 4 15.19 19.56 -12.74
C CYS A 4 14.33 19.15 -11.54
N LEU A 5 13.10 18.73 -11.81
CA LEU A 5 12.53 17.58 -11.11
C LEU A 5 12.06 16.62 -12.20
N GLU A 6 12.85 15.55 -12.35
CA GLU A 6 12.49 14.36 -13.08
C GLU A 6 11.02 14.03 -12.81
N GLY A 7 10.23 14.03 -13.89
CA GLY A 7 8.98 13.31 -13.91
C GLY A 7 9.31 11.85 -13.73
N VAL A 8 9.49 11.41 -12.48
CA VAL A 8 9.37 10.01 -12.11
C VAL A 8 7.96 9.65 -12.55
N LEU A 9 7.84 9.05 -13.74
CA LEU A 9 6.65 8.39 -14.18
C LEU A 9 6.36 7.34 -13.11
N VAL A 10 5.54 7.71 -12.13
CA VAL A 10 4.94 6.77 -11.21
C VAL A 10 4.01 5.94 -12.06
N VAL A 11 4.56 4.88 -12.66
CA VAL A 11 3.80 3.91 -13.44
C VAL A 11 2.80 3.31 -12.48
N LYS A 12 1.55 3.80 -12.53
CA LYS A 12 0.44 3.27 -11.76
C LYS A 12 0.12 1.89 -12.31
N PHE A 13 0.83 0.87 -11.83
CA PHE A 13 0.52 -0.50 -12.17
C PHE A 13 -0.87 -0.83 -11.62
N SER A 14 -1.73 -1.32 -12.50
CA SER A 14 -3.03 -1.87 -12.12
C SER A 14 -2.83 -2.96 -11.05
N PRO A 15 -3.70 -3.05 -10.04
CA PRO A 15 -3.70 -4.13 -9.04
C PRO A 15 -3.54 -5.53 -9.66
N ARG A 16 -4.12 -5.74 -10.85
CA ARG A 16 -4.01 -6.99 -11.61
C ARG A 16 -2.57 -7.29 -12.03
N ILE A 17 -1.83 -6.29 -12.49
CA ILE A 17 -0.43 -6.45 -12.93
C ILE A 17 0.45 -6.78 -11.73
N LYS A 18 0.24 -6.10 -10.59
CA LYS A 18 0.95 -6.40 -9.34
C LYS A 18 0.68 -7.84 -8.88
N PHE A 19 -0.58 -8.26 -8.90
CA PHE A 19 -0.96 -9.62 -8.56
C PHE A 19 -0.30 -10.66 -9.48
N ILE A 20 -0.31 -10.42 -10.79
CA ILE A 20 0.32 -11.29 -11.79
C ILE A 20 1.83 -11.38 -11.54
N ALA A 21 2.51 -10.25 -11.35
CA ALA A 21 3.96 -10.22 -11.13
C ALA A 21 4.39 -11.03 -9.89
N ILE A 22 3.71 -10.85 -8.75
CA ILE A 22 4.03 -11.59 -7.52
C ILE A 22 3.72 -13.08 -7.68
N THR A 23 2.64 -13.42 -8.40
CA THR A 23 2.23 -14.82 -8.60
C THR A 23 3.15 -15.57 -9.58
N ILE A 24 3.72 -14.87 -10.58
CA ILE A 24 4.69 -15.47 -11.51
C ILE A 24 5.96 -15.87 -10.77
N ASP A 25 6.47 -15.00 -9.89
CA ASP A 25 7.69 -15.28 -9.10
C ASP A 25 7.55 -16.57 -8.28
N GLU A 26 6.39 -16.78 -7.66
CA GLU A 26 6.09 -18.01 -6.91
C GLU A 26 5.91 -19.24 -7.81
N LEU A 27 5.32 -19.09 -8.99
CA LEU A 27 5.12 -20.20 -9.94
C LEU A 27 6.42 -20.70 -10.57
N VAL A 28 7.49 -19.89 -10.60
CA VAL A 28 8.83 -20.33 -11.03
C VAL A 28 9.38 -21.45 -10.14
N LEU A 29 8.91 -21.58 -8.90
CA LEU A 29 9.31 -22.67 -8.02
C LEU A 29 8.84 -24.05 -8.53
N VAL A 30 7.71 -24.10 -9.26
CA VAL A 30 7.13 -25.36 -9.78
C VAL A 30 8.06 -26.07 -10.75
N PRO A 31 8.55 -25.47 -11.85
CA PRO A 31 9.49 -26.14 -12.75
C PRO A 31 10.81 -26.47 -12.06
N ILE A 32 11.28 -25.65 -11.11
CA ILE A 32 12.48 -25.96 -10.31
C ILE A 32 12.27 -27.26 -9.52
N ALA A 33 11.13 -27.39 -8.83
CA ALA A 33 10.79 -28.61 -8.09
C ALA A 33 10.69 -29.83 -9.02
N VAL A 34 10.10 -29.69 -10.22
CA VAL A 34 10.01 -30.77 -11.21
C VAL A 34 11.42 -31.20 -11.68
N ILE A 35 12.33 -30.26 -11.94
CA ILE A 35 13.71 -30.56 -12.34
C ILE A 35 14.43 -31.34 -11.22
N ILE A 36 14.30 -30.90 -9.97
CA ILE A 36 14.89 -31.60 -8.83
C ILE A 36 14.34 -33.04 -8.74
N VAL A 37 13.03 -33.22 -8.80
CA VAL A 37 12.41 -34.55 -8.71
C VAL A 37 12.81 -35.44 -9.89
N TYR A 38 12.96 -34.87 -11.08
CA TYR A 38 13.44 -35.59 -12.25
C TYR A 38 14.83 -36.22 -12.04
N PHE A 39 15.75 -35.49 -11.42
CA PHE A 39 17.11 -35.98 -11.17
C PHE A 39 17.22 -36.92 -9.97
N PHE A 40 16.47 -36.69 -8.90
CA PHE A 40 16.65 -37.41 -7.63
C PHE A 40 15.62 -38.52 -7.37
N ALA A 41 14.43 -38.43 -7.97
CA ALA A 41 13.29 -39.30 -7.62
C ALA A 41 12.37 -39.55 -8.83
N ARG A 42 12.96 -39.93 -9.96
CA ARG A 42 12.25 -40.11 -11.23
C ARG A 42 11.04 -41.04 -11.15
N GLN A 43 11.06 -42.05 -10.26
CA GLN A 43 9.97 -43.00 -10.06
C GLN A 43 8.67 -42.37 -9.52
N ILE A 44 8.75 -41.23 -8.83
CA ILE A 44 7.59 -40.49 -8.30
C ILE A 44 7.30 -39.20 -9.09
N LEU A 45 7.94 -39.01 -10.24
CA LEU A 45 7.82 -37.78 -11.02
C LEU A 45 6.37 -37.45 -11.41
N VAL A 46 5.63 -38.45 -11.91
CA VAL A 46 4.24 -38.29 -12.36
C VAL A 46 3.31 -37.87 -11.21
N PRO A 47 3.25 -38.58 -10.06
CA PRO A 47 2.39 -38.14 -8.96
C PRO A 47 2.79 -36.78 -8.39
N VAL A 48 4.09 -36.46 -8.37
CA VAL A 48 4.56 -35.13 -7.91
C VAL A 48 4.13 -34.03 -8.88
N ILE A 49 4.24 -34.22 -10.19
CA ILE A 49 3.76 -33.23 -11.18
C ILE A 49 2.25 -32.98 -11.00
N LEU A 50 1.45 -34.03 -10.83
CA LEU A 50 0.01 -33.90 -10.60
C LEU A 50 -0.28 -33.10 -9.31
N LEU A 51 0.43 -33.43 -8.23
CA LEU A 51 0.30 -32.71 -6.95
C LEU A 51 0.70 -31.24 -7.10
N LEU A 52 1.78 -30.94 -7.81
CA LEU A 52 2.24 -29.56 -8.05
C LEU A 52 1.25 -28.77 -8.89
N ILE A 53 0.66 -29.36 -9.93
CA ILE A 53 -0.35 -28.68 -10.77
C ILE A 53 -1.59 -28.35 -9.93
N VAL A 54 -2.16 -29.35 -9.24
CA VAL A 54 -3.36 -29.16 -8.41
C VAL A 54 -3.07 -28.17 -7.28
N GLY A 55 -1.94 -28.33 -6.60
CA GLY A 55 -1.49 -27.43 -5.54
C GLY A 55 -1.30 -26.00 -6.02
N SER A 56 -0.71 -25.80 -7.20
CA SER A 56 -0.52 -24.47 -7.78
C SER A 56 -1.84 -23.78 -8.10
N VAL A 57 -2.82 -24.51 -8.66
CA VAL A 57 -4.15 -23.97 -8.93
C VAL A 57 -4.85 -23.54 -7.63
N LEU A 58 -4.83 -24.41 -6.61
CA LEU A 58 -5.42 -24.09 -5.31
C LEU A 58 -4.72 -22.92 -4.63
N PHE A 59 -3.38 -22.85 -4.71
CA PHE A 59 -2.58 -21.78 -4.16
C PHE A 59 -2.90 -20.43 -4.83
N VAL A 60 -2.97 -20.39 -6.16
CA VAL A 60 -3.35 -19.18 -6.92
C VAL A 60 -4.77 -18.75 -6.57
N ALA A 61 -5.72 -19.69 -6.46
CA ALA A 61 -7.09 -19.39 -6.07
C ALA A 61 -7.16 -18.80 -4.66
N ALA A 62 -6.53 -19.46 -3.67
CA ALA A 62 -6.48 -18.97 -2.29
C ALA A 62 -5.83 -17.58 -2.21
N LYS A 63 -4.71 -17.38 -2.91
CA LYS A 63 -4.04 -16.10 -2.99
C LYS A 63 -4.90 -15.03 -3.64
N TYR A 64 -5.65 -15.37 -4.69
CA TYR A 64 -6.60 -14.45 -5.31
C TYR A 64 -7.65 -13.99 -4.29
N TYR A 65 -8.23 -14.90 -3.50
CA TYR A 65 -9.22 -14.51 -2.48
C TYR A 65 -8.63 -13.67 -1.33
N LEU A 66 -7.39 -13.95 -0.92
CA LEU A 66 -6.79 -13.30 0.26
C LEU A 66 -6.00 -12.01 -0.07
N VAL A 67 -5.27 -12.00 -1.18
CA VAL A 67 -4.28 -10.96 -1.52
C VAL A 67 -4.82 -9.98 -2.56
N TYR A 68 -5.70 -10.43 -3.47
CA TYR A 68 -6.25 -9.52 -4.49
C TYR A 68 -7.05 -8.34 -3.88
N PRO A 69 -7.89 -8.52 -2.84
CA PRO A 69 -8.59 -7.39 -2.22
C PRO A 69 -7.63 -6.33 -1.65
N SER A 70 -6.55 -6.77 -1.01
CA SER A 70 -5.52 -5.90 -0.45
C SER A 70 -4.68 -5.18 -1.52
N LEU A 71 -4.63 -5.71 -2.75
CA LEU A 71 -4.00 -5.04 -3.90
C LEU A 71 -4.93 -4.04 -4.61
N GLN A 72 -6.25 -4.27 -4.55
CA GLN A 72 -7.26 -3.35 -5.11
C GLN A 72 -7.38 -2.06 -4.30
N GLU A 73 -7.17 -2.13 -2.99
CA GLU A 73 -7.15 -0.99 -2.10
C GLU A 73 -5.83 -0.22 -2.23
N GLY A 74 -5.68 0.50 -3.33
CA GLY A 74 -4.76 1.63 -3.38
C GLY A 74 -5.14 2.61 -2.27
N THR A 75 -4.37 2.61 -1.18
CA THR A 75 -4.61 3.37 0.07
C THR A 75 -5.72 2.75 0.92
N HIS A 76 -5.31 1.99 1.94
CA HIS A 76 -6.19 1.39 2.95
C HIS A 76 -7.33 2.33 3.40
N PRO A 77 -8.61 1.96 3.21
CA PRO A 77 -9.75 2.67 3.79
C PRO A 77 -9.78 2.60 5.33
N ILE A 78 -8.97 1.73 5.93
CA ILE A 78 -8.85 1.54 7.38
C ILE A 78 -8.17 2.75 8.07
N TYR A 79 -7.48 3.62 7.32
CA TYR A 79 -6.92 4.88 7.81
C TYR A 79 -7.58 6.11 7.19
N LYS A 80 -8.91 6.08 7.00
CA LYS A 80 -9.67 7.29 6.72
C LYS A 80 -9.67 8.19 7.95
N MET A 81 -8.62 8.99 8.06
CA MET A 81 -8.55 10.10 9.01
C MET A 81 -9.39 11.29 8.56
N GLU A 82 -9.87 11.27 7.32
CA GLU A 82 -10.76 12.29 6.75
C GLU A 82 -12.02 12.45 7.60
N GLY A 83 -12.32 13.68 8.00
CA GLY A 83 -13.42 14.00 8.91
C GLY A 83 -13.07 13.86 10.40
N THR A 84 -11.87 13.43 10.76
CA THR A 84 -11.44 13.36 12.16
C THR A 84 -11.02 14.74 12.68
N HIS A 85 -11.52 15.08 13.87
CA HIS A 85 -11.14 16.29 14.60
C HIS A 85 -9.76 16.13 15.24
N ALA A 86 -8.99 17.21 15.22
CA ALA A 86 -7.63 17.25 15.75
C ALA A 86 -7.32 18.61 16.36
N MET A 87 -6.35 18.64 17.25
CA MET A 87 -5.89 19.88 17.90
C MET A 87 -4.53 20.30 17.34
N VAL A 88 -4.39 21.56 16.93
CA VAL A 88 -3.09 22.08 16.50
C VAL A 88 -2.16 22.23 17.71
N ILE A 89 -1.03 21.53 17.69
CA ILE A 89 -0.01 21.59 18.75
C ILE A 89 1.22 22.42 18.34
N SER A 90 1.42 22.61 17.04
CA SER A 90 2.41 23.53 16.46
C SER A 90 1.80 24.21 15.24
N ARG A 91 2.07 25.50 15.08
CA ARG A 91 1.54 26.36 14.00
C ARG A 91 1.60 25.63 12.65
N VAL A 92 0.47 25.56 11.96
CA VAL A 92 0.34 24.88 10.67
C VAL A 92 0.39 25.91 9.55
N THR A 93 1.22 25.64 8.56
CA THR A 93 1.42 26.44 7.34
C THR A 93 1.24 25.54 6.11
N GLY A 94 1.42 26.09 4.91
CA GLY A 94 1.43 25.30 3.67
C GLY A 94 2.56 24.27 3.57
N LYS A 95 3.60 24.35 4.42
CA LYS A 95 4.78 23.47 4.34
C LYS A 95 4.89 22.52 5.53
N GLU A 96 4.62 23.02 6.72
CA GLU A 96 4.87 22.32 7.98
C GLU A 96 3.86 22.70 9.05
N GLY A 97 3.76 21.85 10.07
CA GLY A 97 2.82 21.98 11.16
C GLY A 97 2.64 20.66 11.87
N LYS A 98 2.11 20.68 13.09
CA LYS A 98 1.82 19.46 13.84
C LYS A 98 0.45 19.54 14.50
N ILE A 99 -0.30 18.45 14.38
CA ILE A 99 -1.60 18.28 15.03
C ILE A 99 -1.57 17.03 15.92
N LYS A 100 -2.49 16.99 16.89
CA LYS A 100 -2.74 15.84 17.74
C LYS A 100 -4.10 15.25 17.42
N VAL A 101 -4.12 13.97 17.06
CA VAL A 101 -5.33 13.18 16.77
C VAL A 101 -5.41 12.08 17.83
N GLY A 102 -6.35 12.19 18.78
CA GLY A 102 -6.38 11.29 19.93
C GLY A 102 -5.06 11.29 20.72
N ALA A 103 -4.32 10.19 20.70
CA ALA A 103 -3.01 10.04 21.35
C ALA A 103 -1.82 10.24 20.40
N GLU A 104 -2.04 10.40 19.09
CA GLU A 104 -0.98 10.44 18.09
C GLU A 104 -0.67 11.87 17.62
N ILE A 105 0.59 12.11 17.25
CA ILE A 105 1.04 13.38 16.67
C ILE A 105 1.32 13.18 15.18
N TRP A 106 0.73 14.04 14.36
CA TRP A 106 0.82 13.97 12.91
C TRP A 106 1.38 15.26 12.32
N ASP A 107 2.16 15.13 11.24
CA ASP A 107 2.58 16.28 10.44
C ASP A 107 1.39 16.78 9.62
N ALA A 108 1.18 18.09 9.64
CA ALA A 108 0.03 18.72 9.01
C ALA A 108 0.44 19.89 8.10
N ARG A 109 -0.41 20.18 7.11
CA ARG A 109 -0.35 21.42 6.32
C ARG A 109 -1.75 21.95 6.03
N CYS A 110 -1.84 23.25 5.76
CA CYS A 110 -3.08 23.93 5.32
C CYS A 110 -2.85 24.64 3.99
N ASP A 111 -3.89 24.74 3.15
CA ASP A 111 -3.80 25.48 1.89
C ASP A 111 -4.18 26.97 2.03
N GLY A 112 -4.67 27.35 3.21
CA GLY A 112 -5.13 28.70 3.54
C GLY A 112 -4.17 29.47 4.45
N PRO A 113 -4.67 30.45 5.22
CA PRO A 113 -3.85 31.17 6.19
C PRO A 113 -3.27 30.22 7.25
N PRO A 114 -2.12 30.58 7.86
CA PRO A 114 -1.55 29.80 8.94
C PRO A 114 -2.54 29.57 10.08
N ILE A 115 -2.59 28.35 10.59
CA ILE A 115 -3.45 27.96 11.70
C ILE A 115 -2.60 27.95 12.97
N GLU A 116 -3.03 28.71 13.97
CA GLU A 116 -2.29 28.88 15.22
C GLU A 116 -2.44 27.67 16.15
N LYS A 117 -1.50 27.57 17.10
CA LYS A 117 -1.53 26.53 18.13
C LYS A 117 -2.79 26.67 19.00
N GLY A 118 -3.43 25.54 19.29
CA GLY A 118 -4.65 25.48 20.10
C GLY A 118 -5.94 25.61 19.28
N THR A 119 -5.86 25.76 17.96
CA THR A 119 -7.04 25.73 17.08
C THR A 119 -7.48 24.29 16.81
N GLU A 120 -8.78 24.05 16.86
CA GLU A 120 -9.37 22.79 16.44
C GLU A 120 -9.49 22.74 14.92
N VAL A 121 -9.11 21.61 14.32
CA VAL A 121 -9.07 21.42 12.87
C VAL A 121 -9.68 20.08 12.49
N VAL A 122 -10.18 19.99 11.27
CA VAL A 122 -10.64 18.74 10.66
C VAL A 122 -9.68 18.30 9.56
N ILE A 123 -9.38 17.00 9.51
CA ILE A 123 -8.55 16.41 8.45
C ILE A 123 -9.39 16.28 7.18
N LEU A 124 -8.91 16.88 6.09
CA LEU A 124 -9.54 16.82 4.78
C LEU A 124 -9.07 15.63 3.96
N SER A 125 -7.77 15.35 4.00
CA SER A 125 -7.14 14.29 3.25
C SER A 125 -5.77 13.93 3.85
N ARG A 126 -5.26 12.74 3.50
CA ARG A 126 -3.92 12.30 3.86
C ARG A 126 -3.06 12.14 2.61
N GLU A 127 -1.89 12.77 2.61
CA GLU A 127 -0.88 12.64 1.59
C GLU A 127 0.37 11.97 2.18
N SER A 128 0.44 10.64 2.05
CA SER A 128 1.49 9.81 2.67
C SER A 128 1.48 9.94 4.20
N LEU A 129 2.54 10.49 4.80
CA LEU A 129 2.69 10.69 6.25
C LEU A 129 2.27 12.09 6.73
N LYS A 130 1.73 12.94 5.83
CA LYS A 130 1.28 14.29 6.14
C LYS A 130 -0.21 14.45 5.89
N VAL A 131 -0.91 15.11 6.78
CA VAL A 131 -2.36 15.37 6.64
C VAL A 131 -2.63 16.81 6.22
N ARG A 132 -3.68 16.99 5.43
CA ARG A 132 -4.21 18.29 5.05
C ARG A 132 -5.36 18.64 5.97
N VAL A 133 -5.33 19.83 6.56
CA VAL A 133 -6.31 20.25 7.56
C VAL A 133 -6.90 21.62 7.25
N LYS A 134 -8.10 21.87 7.77
CA LYS A 134 -8.73 23.19 7.84
C LYS A 134 -9.30 23.45 9.24
N PRO A 135 -9.45 24.70 9.68
CA PRO A 135 -10.17 25.02 10.91
C PRO A 135 -11.57 24.40 10.91
N VAL A 136 -12.01 23.94 12.07
CA VAL A 136 -13.43 23.69 12.33
C VAL A 136 -14.05 25.07 12.55
N ASP A 137 -15.05 25.42 11.73
CA ASP A 137 -15.78 26.69 11.86
C ASP A 137 -16.40 26.85 13.26
#